data_AF-A0AA92U639-F1
#
_entry.id   AF-A0AA92U639-F1
#
_cell.length_a   1.000
_cell.length_b   1.000
_cell.length_c   1.000
_cell.angle_alpha   90.00
_cell.angle_beta   90.00
_cell.angle_gamma   90.00
#
_symmetry.space_group_name_H-M   'P 1'
#
loop_
_entity.id
_entity.type
_entity.pdbx_description
1 polymer ?
#
loop_
_entity_poly.entity_id
_entity_poly.type
_entity_poly.pdbx_seq_one_letter_code
_entity_poly.pdbx_strand_id
1 'polypeptide(L)'
;MKALTIDISRTAKAIRACIIKRHMEENHIDRCVCFSCGNASRAIKEAGIPCVEISPGGDLSANRWWSMNEIRNTFPDSFDATSGHLPMDMMNQLAAEYRIILSDTIKEGQTYTIPTGSGETVICLRMAFPKSQFIAQWDNQDPSCEYSDQAPMVQLVKATGEWEIING
;
A
#
# COMPACT_ATOMS: atom_id res chain seq x y z
N MET A 1 16.97 -3.58 21.05
CA MET A 1 17.69 -3.29 19.79
C MET A 1 17.15 -1.99 19.22
N LYS A 2 17.97 -1.14 18.59
CA LYS A 2 17.50 0.13 18.01
C LYS A 2 16.89 -0.16 16.64
N ALA A 3 15.61 0.18 16.43
CA ALA A 3 14.97 0.03 15.13
C ALA A 3 15.58 0.99 14.10
N LEU A 4 15.71 0.53 12.86
CA LEU A 4 16.16 1.34 11.72
C LEU A 4 14.94 1.86 10.97
N THR A 5 14.79 3.17 10.82
CA THR A 5 13.76 3.73 9.96
C THR A 5 14.17 3.58 8.50
N ILE A 6 13.31 2.98 7.68
CA ILE A 6 13.48 2.93 6.24
C ILE A 6 12.24 3.52 5.56
N ASP A 7 12.46 4.48 4.66
CA ASP A 7 11.41 4.99 3.80
C ASP A 7 11.57 4.37 2.41
N ILE A 8 10.68 3.43 2.09
CA ILE A 8 10.59 2.79 0.79
C ILE A 8 9.33 3.21 0.03
N SER A 9 8.65 4.26 0.48
CA SER A 9 7.32 4.66 -0.02
C SER A 9 7.28 4.79 -1.54
N ARG A 10 8.21 5.57 -2.13
CA ARG A 10 8.29 5.77 -3.57
C ARG A 10 8.55 4.47 -4.33
N THR A 11 9.53 3.69 -3.90
CA THR A 11 9.88 2.40 -4.51
C THR A 11 8.71 1.42 -4.43
N ALA A 12 8.06 1.32 -3.26
CA ALA A 12 6.89 0.48 -3.04
C ALA A 12 5.73 0.85 -3.97
N LYS A 13 5.43 2.16 -4.13
CA LYS A 13 4.35 2.60 -5.04
C LYS A 13 4.68 2.35 -6.51
N ALA A 14 5.94 2.50 -6.92
CA ALA A 14 6.37 2.20 -8.29
C ALA A 14 6.22 0.71 -8.62
N ILE A 15 6.75 -0.19 -7.76
CA ILE A 15 6.62 -1.65 -7.91
C ILE A 15 5.14 -2.05 -7.99
N ARG A 16 4.33 -1.48 -7.10
CA ARG A 16 2.88 -1.70 -7.07
C ARG A 16 2.20 -1.30 -8.38
N ALA A 17 2.52 -0.12 -8.90
CA ALA A 17 1.96 0.33 -10.18
C ALA A 17 2.35 -0.59 -11.34
N CYS A 18 3.59 -1.11 -11.36
CA CYS A 18 4.02 -2.09 -12.37
C CYS A 18 3.23 -3.41 -12.30
N ILE A 19 3.01 -3.95 -11.10
CA ILE A 19 2.24 -5.19 -10.92
C ILE A 19 0.77 -4.99 -11.32
N ILE A 20 0.16 -3.85 -10.96
CA ILE A 20 -1.20 -3.52 -11.37
C ILE A 20 -1.30 -3.39 -12.89
N LYS A 21 -0.35 -2.68 -13.52
CA LYS A 21 -0.29 -2.53 -14.97
C LYS A 21 -0.29 -3.88 -15.67
N ARG A 22 0.63 -4.77 -15.26
CA ARG A 22 0.75 -6.11 -15.84
C ARG A 22 -0.54 -6.91 -15.68
N HIS A 23 -1.14 -6.88 -14.48
CA HIS A 23 -2.41 -7.57 -14.23
C HIS A 23 -3.54 -7.04 -15.12
N MET A 24 -3.66 -5.72 -15.26
CA MET A 24 -4.68 -5.10 -16.11
C MET A 24 -4.48 -5.44 -17.60
N GLU A 25 -3.24 -5.41 -18.09
CA GLU A 25 -2.89 -5.79 -19.47
C GLU A 25 -3.22 -7.26 -19.74
N GLU A 26 -2.85 -8.17 -18.82
CA GLU A 26 -3.12 -9.61 -18.92
C GLU A 26 -4.63 -9.94 -18.90
N ASN A 27 -5.46 -9.09 -18.29
CA ASN A 27 -6.90 -9.32 -18.12
C ASN A 27 -7.77 -8.38 -18.97
N HIS A 28 -7.18 -7.62 -19.88
CA HIS A 28 -7.88 -6.67 -20.76
C HIS A 28 -8.74 -5.66 -19.98
N ILE A 29 -8.21 -5.11 -18.88
CA ILE A 29 -8.88 -4.09 -18.06
C ILE A 29 -8.34 -2.71 -18.43
N ASP A 30 -9.22 -1.84 -18.92
CA ASP A 30 -8.80 -0.55 -19.51
C ASP A 30 -8.58 0.58 -18.50
N ARG A 31 -9.12 0.45 -17.28
CA ARG A 31 -9.02 1.49 -16.25
C ARG A 31 -9.04 0.93 -14.84
N CYS A 32 -8.49 1.70 -13.91
CA CYS A 32 -8.61 1.41 -12.49
C CYS A 32 -9.23 2.57 -11.71
N VAL A 33 -9.58 2.29 -10.47
CA VAL A 33 -9.96 3.26 -9.46
C VAL A 33 -9.01 3.14 -8.28
N CYS A 34 -8.56 4.26 -7.74
CA CYS A 34 -7.63 4.28 -6.63
C CYS A 34 -8.07 5.28 -5.57
N PHE A 35 -8.45 4.79 -4.40
CA PHE A 35 -8.53 5.63 -3.22
C PHE A 35 -7.12 5.88 -2.67
N SER A 36 -6.73 7.14 -2.51
CA SER A 36 -5.33 7.51 -2.23
C SER A 36 -5.20 8.88 -1.58
N CYS A 37 -4.27 9.03 -0.64
CA CYS A 37 -3.81 10.36 -0.16
C CYS A 37 -2.78 11.02 -1.12
N GLY A 38 -2.82 10.67 -2.41
CA GLY A 38 -1.97 11.24 -3.48
C GLY A 38 -0.81 10.37 -3.97
N ASN A 39 -0.08 9.67 -3.08
CA ASN A 39 1.14 8.95 -3.48
C ASN A 39 0.87 7.69 -4.32
N ALA A 40 -0.19 6.93 -4.03
CA ALA A 40 -0.52 5.71 -4.76
C ALA A 40 -1.10 6.02 -6.14
N SER A 41 -2.06 6.95 -6.20
CA SER A 41 -2.66 7.45 -7.45
C SER A 41 -1.63 8.08 -8.39
N ARG A 42 -0.65 8.82 -7.86
CA ARG A 42 0.44 9.38 -8.66
C ARG A 42 1.26 8.30 -9.37
N ALA A 43 1.72 7.28 -8.66
CA ALA A 43 2.52 6.20 -9.25
C ALA A 43 1.75 5.43 -10.34
N ILE A 44 0.45 5.23 -10.16
CA ILE A 44 -0.43 4.62 -11.17
C ILE A 44 -0.49 5.48 -12.44
N LYS A 45 -0.70 6.80 -12.29
CA LYS A 45 -0.72 7.76 -13.40
C LYS A 45 0.63 7.83 -14.12
N GLU A 46 1.74 7.81 -13.38
CA GLU A 46 3.11 7.77 -13.92
C GLU A 46 3.40 6.48 -14.71
N ALA A 47 2.77 5.35 -14.34
CA ALA A 47 2.86 4.09 -15.08
C ALA A 47 2.02 4.08 -16.39
N GLY A 48 1.25 5.15 -16.63
CA GLY A 48 0.39 5.32 -17.81
C GLY A 48 -0.95 4.60 -17.71
N ILE A 49 -1.41 4.25 -16.50
CA ILE A 49 -2.69 3.57 -16.29
C ILE A 49 -3.80 4.62 -16.16
N PRO A 50 -4.88 4.55 -16.97
CA PRO A 50 -6.07 5.37 -16.76
C PRO A 50 -6.68 5.10 -15.37
N CYS A 51 -6.75 6.13 -14.53
CA CYS A 51 -7.13 5.99 -13.12
C CYS A 51 -8.13 7.06 -12.71
N VAL A 52 -9.26 6.63 -12.14
CA VAL A 52 -10.16 7.50 -11.35
C VAL A 52 -9.61 7.60 -9.94
N GLU A 53 -9.22 8.80 -9.54
CA GLU A 53 -8.69 9.07 -8.21
C GLU A 53 -9.79 9.48 -7.23
N ILE A 54 -9.91 8.72 -6.13
CA ILE A 54 -10.77 9.10 -5.00
C ILE A 54 -9.85 9.69 -3.92
N SER A 55 -9.83 11.02 -3.83
CA SER A 55 -9.02 11.76 -2.85
C SER A 55 -9.61 13.17 -2.63
N PRO A 56 -9.28 13.88 -1.53
CA PRO A 56 -9.81 15.23 -1.29
C PRO A 56 -9.59 16.23 -2.43
N GLY A 57 -8.56 16.02 -3.26
CA GLY A 57 -8.28 16.81 -4.48
C GLY A 57 -8.34 15.98 -5.77
N GLY A 58 -8.94 14.80 -5.74
CA GLY A 58 -9.03 13.87 -6.86
C GLY A 58 -10.26 14.12 -7.74
N ASP A 59 -10.54 13.15 -8.63
CA ASP A 59 -11.73 13.16 -9.49
C ASP A 59 -13.02 13.03 -8.68
N LEU A 60 -12.93 12.35 -7.52
CA LEU A 60 -13.99 12.22 -6.54
C LEU A 60 -13.46 12.50 -5.14
N SER A 61 -14.22 13.26 -4.34
CA SER A 61 -13.89 13.51 -2.94
C SER A 61 -14.52 12.46 -2.04
N ALA A 62 -13.78 12.05 -1.01
CA ALA A 62 -14.25 11.14 0.01
C ALA A 62 -13.64 11.49 1.37
N ASN A 63 -14.47 11.42 2.41
CA ASN A 63 -14.10 11.77 3.78
C ASN A 63 -13.72 10.53 4.62
N ARG A 64 -13.69 9.34 4.00
CA ARG A 64 -13.34 8.07 4.63
C ARG A 64 -12.86 7.05 3.61
N TRP A 65 -12.19 6.00 4.07
CA TRP A 65 -11.85 4.83 3.25
C TRP A 65 -13.13 4.17 2.71
N TRP A 66 -13.16 3.93 1.39
CA TRP A 66 -14.19 3.12 0.76
C TRP A 66 -13.82 1.64 0.90
N SER A 67 -14.80 0.79 1.15
CA SER A 67 -14.61 -0.66 1.14
C SER A 67 -14.49 -1.20 -0.29
N MET A 68 -13.91 -2.39 -0.44
CA MET A 68 -13.86 -3.10 -1.72
C MET A 68 -15.25 -3.24 -2.37
N ASN A 69 -16.29 -3.51 -1.58
CA ASN A 69 -17.66 -3.68 -2.10
C ASN A 69 -18.23 -2.36 -2.64
N GLU A 70 -17.99 -1.24 -1.95
CA GLU A 70 -18.41 0.08 -2.43
C GLU A 70 -17.73 0.43 -3.75
N ILE A 71 -16.43 0.16 -3.85
CA ILE A 71 -15.66 0.39 -5.07
C ILE A 71 -16.20 -0.49 -6.21
N ARG A 72 -16.38 -1.79 -5.99
CA ARG A 72 -16.90 -2.72 -7.01
C ARG A 72 -18.30 -2.35 -7.48
N ASN A 73 -19.18 -1.93 -6.58
CA ASN A 73 -20.54 -1.53 -6.92
C ASN A 73 -20.58 -0.20 -7.70
N THR A 74 -19.67 0.72 -7.39
CA THR A 74 -19.62 2.04 -8.04
C THR A 74 -18.88 2.00 -9.37
N PHE A 75 -17.85 1.16 -9.48
CA PHE A 75 -16.99 1.04 -10.65
C PHE A 75 -16.88 -0.43 -11.11
N PRO A 76 -17.99 -1.04 -11.58
CA PRO A 76 -18.01 -2.46 -11.92
C PRO A 76 -17.04 -2.84 -13.04
N ASP A 77 -16.72 -1.88 -13.94
CA ASP A 77 -15.82 -2.08 -15.08
C ASP A 77 -14.39 -1.55 -14.81
N SER A 78 -14.02 -1.33 -13.55
CA SER A 78 -12.70 -0.82 -13.18
C SER A 78 -12.00 -1.79 -12.23
N PHE A 79 -10.68 -1.91 -12.38
CA PHE A 79 -9.87 -2.59 -11.37
C PHE A 79 -9.77 -1.75 -10.08
N ASP A 80 -9.95 -2.38 -8.92
CA ASP A 80 -9.73 -1.72 -7.62
C ASP A 80 -8.24 -1.68 -7.28
N ALA A 81 -7.61 -0.54 -7.59
CA ALA A 81 -6.21 -0.26 -7.33
C ALA A 81 -5.98 0.43 -5.98
N THR A 82 -6.95 0.42 -5.07
CA THR A 82 -6.79 1.00 -3.71
C THR A 82 -5.74 0.25 -2.90
N SER A 83 -4.85 0.97 -2.23
CA SER A 83 -3.79 0.38 -1.41
C SER A 83 -4.39 -0.43 -0.26
N GLY A 84 -4.10 -1.72 -0.19
CA GLY A 84 -4.68 -2.67 0.74
C GLY A 84 -5.90 -3.43 0.21
N HIS A 85 -6.32 -3.18 -1.04
CA HIS A 85 -7.40 -3.92 -1.70
C HIS A 85 -6.92 -4.96 -2.72
N LEU A 86 -5.60 -5.07 -2.94
CA LEU A 86 -5.09 -5.99 -3.94
C LEU A 86 -5.43 -7.45 -3.59
N PRO A 87 -5.80 -8.26 -4.59
CA PRO A 87 -5.87 -9.71 -4.45
C PRO A 87 -4.58 -10.31 -3.87
N MET A 88 -4.72 -11.41 -3.13
CA MET A 88 -3.59 -12.02 -2.40
C MET A 88 -2.47 -12.51 -3.32
N ASP A 89 -2.81 -13.02 -4.50
CA ASP A 89 -1.85 -13.41 -5.53
C ASP A 89 -1.03 -12.22 -6.05
N MET A 90 -1.64 -11.03 -6.17
CA MET A 90 -0.90 -9.79 -6.48
C MET A 90 -0.04 -9.31 -5.29
N MET A 91 -0.53 -9.48 -4.05
CA MET A 91 0.30 -9.21 -2.86
C MET A 91 1.52 -10.13 -2.76
N ASN A 92 1.38 -11.41 -3.15
CA ASN A 92 2.51 -12.33 -3.26
C ASN A 92 3.54 -11.85 -4.28
N GLN A 93 3.09 -11.37 -5.44
CA GLN A 93 3.98 -10.79 -6.45
C GLN A 93 4.70 -9.56 -5.90
N LEU A 94 4.00 -8.68 -5.18
CA LEU A 94 4.62 -7.53 -4.51
C LEU A 94 5.70 -7.95 -3.51
N ALA A 95 5.41 -8.95 -2.68
CA ALA A 95 6.37 -9.47 -1.72
C ALA A 95 7.60 -10.08 -2.41
N ALA A 96 7.42 -10.79 -3.52
CA ALA A 96 8.53 -11.32 -4.32
C ALA A 96 9.42 -10.20 -4.88
N GLU A 97 8.83 -9.15 -5.44
CA GLU A 97 9.57 -7.99 -5.94
C GLU A 97 10.30 -7.25 -4.81
N TYR A 98 9.67 -7.08 -3.65
CA TYR A 98 10.34 -6.49 -2.47
C TYR A 98 11.53 -7.34 -2.03
N ARG A 99 11.41 -8.67 -2.06
CA ARG A 99 12.52 -9.56 -1.72
C ARG A 99 13.71 -9.35 -2.65
N ILE A 100 13.47 -9.17 -3.95
CA ILE A 100 14.51 -8.95 -4.96
C ILE A 100 15.15 -7.57 -4.77
N ILE A 101 14.33 -6.52 -4.70
CA ILE A 101 14.82 -5.13 -4.74
C ILE A 101 15.44 -4.70 -3.41
N LEU A 102 14.98 -5.24 -2.28
CA LEU A 102 15.39 -4.81 -0.95
C LEU A 102 16.35 -5.80 -0.26
N SER A 103 16.81 -6.87 -0.92
CA SER A 103 17.70 -7.88 -0.30
C SER A 103 19.00 -7.28 0.24
N ASP A 104 19.51 -6.24 -0.41
CA ASP A 104 20.75 -5.59 -0.01
C ASP A 104 20.55 -4.58 1.13
N THR A 105 19.32 -4.12 1.32
CA THR A 105 18.95 -3.15 2.37
C THR A 105 18.42 -3.84 3.62
N ILE A 106 17.52 -4.81 3.46
CA ILE A 106 16.86 -5.50 4.56
C ILE A 106 17.67 -6.74 4.93
N LYS A 107 18.19 -6.75 6.15
CA LYS A 107 18.99 -7.84 6.70
C LYS A 107 18.16 -8.69 7.65
N GLU A 108 18.40 -10.00 7.62
CA GLU A 108 17.72 -10.96 8.49
C GLU A 108 18.00 -10.65 9.97
N GLY A 109 17.00 -10.82 10.83
CA GLY A 109 17.11 -10.60 12.27
C GLY A 109 17.11 -9.14 12.71
N GLN A 110 17.01 -8.17 11.78
CA GLN A 110 16.92 -6.75 12.10
C GLN A 110 15.46 -6.30 12.25
N THR A 111 15.29 -5.20 13.00
CA THR A 111 14.01 -4.54 13.22
C THR A 111 13.98 -3.20 12.48
N TYR A 112 12.93 -2.99 11.69
CA TYR A 112 12.74 -1.81 10.87
C TYR A 112 11.44 -1.09 11.21
N THR A 113 11.47 0.23 11.20
CA THR A 113 10.27 1.07 11.32
C THR A 113 9.83 1.53 9.93
N ILE A 114 8.55 1.33 9.62
CA ILE A 114 7.96 1.59 8.30
C ILE A 114 6.83 2.62 8.44
N PRO A 115 6.95 3.81 7.82
CA PRO A 115 5.83 4.74 7.69
C PRO A 115 4.63 4.06 7.03
N THR A 116 3.48 4.16 7.67
CA THR A 116 2.31 3.35 7.35
C THR A 116 1.08 4.22 7.12
N GLY A 117 0.46 4.08 5.95
CA GLY A 117 -0.92 4.51 5.69
C GLY A 117 -1.85 3.30 5.74
N SER A 118 -2.18 2.76 4.56
CA SER A 118 -3.06 1.58 4.42
C SER A 118 -2.60 0.29 5.13
N GLY A 119 -1.29 0.11 5.35
CA GLY A 119 -0.68 -1.12 5.88
C GLY A 119 -0.22 -2.16 4.84
N GLU A 120 -0.59 -2.03 3.57
CA GLU A 120 -0.24 -3.01 2.50
C GLU A 120 1.27 -3.27 2.42
N THR A 121 2.09 -2.22 2.40
CA THR A 121 3.55 -2.33 2.32
C THR A 121 4.13 -3.13 3.47
N VAL A 122 3.67 -2.91 4.71
CA VAL A 122 4.16 -3.62 5.90
C VAL A 122 3.86 -5.12 5.80
N ILE A 123 2.65 -5.47 5.35
CA ILE A 123 2.26 -6.87 5.19
C ILE A 123 3.12 -7.55 4.11
N CYS A 124 3.29 -6.92 2.95
CA CYS A 124 4.13 -7.48 1.88
C CYS A 124 5.61 -7.58 2.30
N LEU A 125 6.12 -6.65 3.13
CA LEU A 125 7.47 -6.76 3.70
C LEU A 125 7.60 -7.94 4.67
N ARG A 126 6.61 -8.17 5.53
CA ARG A 126 6.57 -9.33 6.44
C ARG A 126 6.54 -10.65 5.68
N MET A 127 5.83 -10.69 4.54
CA MET A 127 5.85 -11.85 3.63
C MET A 127 7.22 -12.05 2.97
N ALA A 128 7.85 -10.98 2.50
CA ALA A 128 9.14 -11.01 1.79
C ALA A 128 10.33 -11.34 2.71
N PHE A 129 10.30 -10.88 3.96
CA PHE A 129 11.39 -10.97 4.91
C PHE A 129 10.89 -11.50 6.28
N PRO A 130 10.44 -12.76 6.36
CA PRO A 130 9.78 -13.29 7.56
C PRO A 130 10.71 -13.44 8.78
N LYS A 131 12.03 -13.34 8.58
CA LYS A 131 13.03 -13.36 9.66
C LYS A 131 13.41 -11.96 10.15
N SER A 132 12.87 -10.91 9.56
CA SER A 132 13.07 -9.52 9.98
C SER A 132 11.78 -9.02 10.65
N GLN A 133 11.90 -8.05 11.53
CA GLN A 133 10.76 -7.43 12.20
C GLN A 133 10.45 -6.07 11.56
N PHE A 134 9.17 -5.78 11.37
CA PHE A 134 8.70 -4.51 10.83
C PHE A 134 7.67 -3.90 11.76
N ILE A 135 8.02 -2.77 12.36
CA ILE A 135 7.15 -1.94 13.18
C ILE A 135 6.40 -1.00 12.23
N ALA A 136 5.08 -1.13 12.18
CA ALA A 136 4.25 -0.18 11.46
C ALA A 136 4.13 1.12 12.27
N GLN A 137 4.51 2.26 11.68
CA GLN A 137 4.43 3.56 12.32
C GLN A 137 3.43 4.43 11.58
N TRP A 138 2.33 4.78 12.25
CA TRP A 138 1.44 5.84 11.82
C TRP A 138 1.88 7.15 12.46
N ASP A 139 1.80 8.26 11.72
CA ASP A 139 2.14 9.59 12.19
C ASP A 139 0.97 10.54 11.94
N ASN A 140 0.32 10.99 13.01
CA ASN A 140 -0.84 11.87 12.92
C ASN A 140 -0.48 13.31 12.51
N GLN A 141 0.80 13.65 12.37
CA GLN A 141 1.25 14.91 11.78
C GLN A 141 1.43 14.83 10.25
N ASP A 142 1.50 13.62 9.68
CA ASP A 142 1.62 13.39 8.23
C ASP A 142 0.28 12.85 7.68
N PRO A 143 -0.48 13.62 6.89
CA PRO A 143 -1.74 13.17 6.30
C PRO A 143 -1.65 11.89 5.45
N SER A 144 -0.46 11.55 4.95
CA SER A 144 -0.24 10.33 4.18
C SER A 144 -0.02 9.07 5.04
N CYS A 145 0.30 9.28 6.33
CA CYS A 145 0.54 8.25 7.34
C CYS A 145 -0.38 8.38 8.56
N GLU A 146 -1.40 9.24 8.49
CA GLU A 146 -2.37 9.45 9.57
C GLU A 146 -3.05 8.13 9.92
N TYR A 147 -3.18 7.86 11.23
CA TYR A 147 -3.83 6.66 11.70
C TYR A 147 -5.33 6.71 11.39
N SER A 148 -5.84 5.66 10.74
CA SER A 148 -7.27 5.42 10.59
C SER A 148 -7.59 3.96 10.91
N ASP A 149 -8.55 3.74 11.80
CA ASP A 149 -9.08 2.41 12.14
C ASP A 149 -9.86 1.76 10.99
N GLN A 150 -10.22 2.55 9.97
CA GLN A 150 -10.87 2.11 8.74
C GLN A 150 -9.88 1.84 7.60
N ALA A 151 -8.58 2.08 7.80
CA ALA A 151 -7.58 1.80 6.77
C ALA A 151 -7.55 0.30 6.43
N PRO A 152 -7.44 -0.11 5.15
CA PRO A 152 -7.81 -1.46 4.73
C PRO A 152 -7.07 -2.60 5.43
N MET A 153 -5.77 -2.41 5.77
CA MET A 153 -4.95 -3.47 6.37
C MET A 153 -4.67 -3.23 7.86
N VAL A 154 -5.27 -2.23 8.51
CA VAL A 154 -4.92 -1.84 9.89
C VAL A 154 -5.05 -3.00 10.86
N GLN A 155 -6.14 -3.78 10.77
CA GLN A 155 -6.38 -4.91 11.67
C GLN A 155 -5.38 -6.04 11.43
N LEU A 156 -5.04 -6.31 10.16
CA LEU A 156 -4.06 -7.33 9.82
C LEU A 156 -2.65 -6.93 10.26
N VAL A 157 -2.29 -5.66 10.10
CA VAL A 157 -1.01 -5.12 10.59
C VAL A 157 -0.90 -5.29 12.10
N LYS A 158 -1.95 -4.95 12.85
CA LYS A 158 -2.02 -5.11 14.31
C LYS A 158 -1.94 -6.58 14.74
N ALA A 159 -2.56 -7.48 13.99
CA ALA A 159 -2.57 -8.91 14.31
C ALA A 159 -1.24 -9.62 14.02
N THR A 160 -0.41 -9.08 13.12
CA THR A 160 0.76 -9.80 12.57
C THR A 160 2.11 -9.23 13.02
N GLY A 161 2.14 -8.22 13.89
CA GLY A 161 3.40 -7.70 14.43
C GLY A 161 3.25 -6.40 15.20
N GLU A 162 4.39 -5.79 15.51
CA GLU A 162 4.46 -4.55 16.28
C GLU A 162 4.01 -3.33 15.47
N TRP A 163 3.50 -2.33 16.19
CA TRP A 163 3.01 -1.09 15.63
C TRP A 163 2.99 0.04 16.68
N GLU A 164 3.02 1.28 16.21
CA GLU A 164 2.93 2.48 17.03
C GLU A 164 2.23 3.63 16.30
N ILE A 165 1.76 4.60 17.07
CA ILE A 165 1.14 5.84 16.57
C ILE A 165 1.90 7.01 17.21
N ILE A 166 2.47 7.87 16.37
CA ILE A 166 3.05 9.13 16.81
C ILE A 166 1.93 10.16 16.93
N ASN A 167 1.74 10.65 18.15
CA ASN A 167 0.93 11.81 18.44
C ASN A 167 1.91 12.91 18.86
N GLY A 168 1.84 14.08 18.21
CA GLY A 168 2.74 15.21 18.48
C GLY A 168 2.83 15.64 19.93
#